data_AF-A0AAD4M9J0-F1
#
_entry.id   AF-A0AAD4M9J0-F1
#
_cell.length_a   1.000
_cell.length_b   1.000
_cell.length_c   1.000
_cell.angle_alpha   90.00
_cell.angle_beta   90.00
_cell.angle_gamma   90.00
#
_symmetry.space_group_name_H-M   'P 1'
#
loop_
_entity.id
_entity.type
_entity.pdbx_description
1 polymer ?
#
loop_
_entity_poly.entity_id
_entity_poly.type
_entity_poly.pdbx_seq_one_letter_code
_entity_poly.pdbx_strand_id
1 'polypeptide(L)'
;MMENELTFVAPEGVYSVTEDHKPIPVIHNAPVPTYPTRLSTITVRFPATKQPAMPGLGQLLGGGKDFWKEKGLAPTSAKEDGVSVSSGETPEEATSPDVGSPQDVTPSTSIGVPDQNHGLFSPPAGGKRRALSRPKHNMRTTSSTFITRVQCIEGLAKTLQAKQGEVTYLFYNSAKNIYWVEAGVKAKETLARVAFAAHPTCHDVNHSTASHEHMDLIIGFQTGDLIWLDPITLRYGRLNKQGRISNSPCTAVRWVPSSPNLFLVSHADGTIIVYDKDRDDGVFTAQAPTASQPSPSRPLSNDLIPPSTEGSPSAGEWNPLDSIFVTMPPWHPVNGAGASGGGGRGDKDKAAKNPVSHWKVSKRSVVDFVFSPDVKYVAAISEDGCLRVIDALAEQLVDCYAAYFGSLTCVAWSPDGRFIITGGQDDMVNIFSPWEQRVIARCQGHSSFLSGLAFDDLRCDGRAYRFGSVGEDNKLILWDFSSGILHRPKLHSHHHRLSMASTLSLAARRRGDTLTADRSTLHLQPLGAEGPLPRYHPAPSRNEVAIVQPVLVKQLENDILTAITFLPRWLLTGTRVGHVKLWIRPLPATSRKNGHASRTATDAQDIDWVS
;
A
#
# COMPACT_ATOMS: atom_id res chain seq x y z
N MET A 1 -39.65 -6.17 10.62
CA MET A 1 -39.28 -4.75 10.83
C MET A 1 -38.53 -4.30 9.58
N MET A 2 -38.78 -3.11 9.05
CA MET A 2 -37.86 -2.52 8.07
C MET A 2 -36.59 -2.16 8.83
N GLU A 3 -35.46 -2.80 8.54
CA GLU A 3 -34.18 -2.33 9.05
C GLU A 3 -33.88 -0.97 8.41
N ASN A 4 -33.31 -0.04 9.19
CA ASN A 4 -32.83 1.20 8.61
C ASN A 4 -31.61 0.90 7.72
N GLU A 5 -31.74 1.09 6.40
CA GLU A 5 -30.63 0.97 5.44
C GLU A 5 -29.57 2.04 5.61
N LEU A 6 -29.94 3.20 6.15
CA LEU A 6 -29.08 4.38 6.21
C LEU A 6 -28.25 4.46 7.49
N THR A 7 -28.46 3.54 8.45
CA THR A 7 -27.72 3.53 9.72
C THR A 7 -27.47 2.12 10.23
N PHE A 8 -26.40 1.94 11.00
CA PHE A 8 -26.22 0.77 11.85
C PHE A 8 -25.55 1.17 13.18
N VAL A 9 -25.64 0.32 14.20
CA VAL A 9 -25.09 0.61 15.54
C VAL A 9 -23.99 -0.40 15.85
N ALA A 10 -22.76 0.08 16.00
CA ALA A 10 -21.62 -0.68 16.50
C ALA A 10 -21.36 -0.31 17.97
N PRO A 11 -20.49 -1.01 18.73
CA PRO A 11 -20.25 -0.73 20.15
C PRO A 11 -19.81 0.72 20.46
N GLU A 12 -19.15 1.38 19.51
CA GLU A 12 -18.75 2.79 19.56
C GLU A 12 -19.89 3.80 19.34
N GLY A 13 -21.06 3.36 18.88
CA GLY A 13 -22.18 4.21 18.50
C GLY A 13 -22.67 4.01 17.06
N VAL A 14 -23.39 5.02 16.56
CA VAL A 14 -24.17 4.96 15.32
C VAL A 14 -23.33 5.39 14.11
N TYR A 15 -23.26 4.53 13.11
CA TYR A 15 -22.82 4.87 11.76
C TYR A 15 -24.01 5.32 10.92
N SER A 16 -23.82 6.29 10.03
CA SER A 16 -24.91 6.81 9.18
C SER A 16 -24.41 7.14 7.77
N VAL A 17 -25.17 6.80 6.74
CA VAL A 17 -24.83 7.15 5.35
C VAL A 17 -24.92 8.66 5.18
N THR A 18 -23.80 9.32 4.82
CA THR A 18 -23.78 10.76 4.47
C THR A 18 -23.79 10.99 2.97
N GLU A 19 -23.20 10.08 2.19
CA GLU A 19 -23.15 10.12 0.73
C GLU A 19 -23.35 8.74 0.13
N ASP A 20 -23.95 8.72 -1.05
CA ASP A 20 -24.24 7.54 -1.86
C ASP A 20 -23.93 7.90 -3.32
N HIS A 21 -22.78 7.44 -3.81
CA HIS A 21 -22.29 7.68 -5.17
C HIS A 21 -22.75 6.54 -6.07
N LYS A 22 -23.64 6.85 -7.03
CA LYS A 22 -24.15 5.88 -8.01
C LYS A 22 -23.66 6.20 -9.41
N PRO A 23 -23.21 5.22 -10.21
CA PRO A 23 -22.92 5.45 -11.61
C PRO A 23 -24.19 5.91 -12.34
N ILE A 24 -24.02 6.87 -13.26
CA ILE A 24 -25.07 7.40 -14.15
C ILE A 24 -25.84 6.23 -14.80
N PRO A 25 -27.19 6.24 -14.80
CA PRO A 25 -27.97 5.18 -14.19
C PRO A 25 -27.79 3.81 -14.83
N VAL A 26 -27.79 2.81 -13.95
CA VAL A 26 -27.96 1.40 -14.32
C VAL A 26 -29.25 1.25 -15.11
N ILE A 27 -29.12 1.13 -16.44
CA ILE A 27 -30.21 0.65 -17.29
C ILE A 27 -30.58 -0.72 -16.73
N HIS A 28 -31.85 -0.98 -16.42
CA HIS A 28 -32.28 -2.22 -15.76
C HIS A 28 -31.93 -3.52 -16.53
N ASN A 29 -31.51 -3.42 -17.80
CA ASN A 29 -31.04 -4.51 -18.64
C ASN A 29 -29.54 -4.39 -19.02
N ALA A 30 -28.75 -3.56 -18.34
CA ALA A 30 -27.31 -3.51 -18.54
C ALA A 30 -26.65 -4.81 -18.02
N PRO A 31 -25.71 -5.43 -18.75
CA PRO A 31 -25.01 -6.60 -18.25
C PRO A 31 -24.24 -6.27 -16.96
N VAL A 32 -24.30 -7.17 -15.98
CA VAL A 32 -23.59 -7.05 -14.71
C VAL A 32 -22.09 -6.81 -14.97
N PRO A 33 -21.45 -5.81 -14.34
CA PRO A 33 -20.04 -5.53 -14.57
C PRO A 33 -19.16 -6.76 -14.32
N THR A 34 -18.37 -7.08 -15.34
CA THR A 34 -17.49 -8.26 -15.35
C THR A 34 -16.52 -8.22 -14.18
N TYR A 35 -15.91 -7.05 -13.94
CA TYR A 35 -14.95 -6.81 -12.87
C TYR A 35 -15.59 -6.04 -11.71
N PRO A 36 -15.23 -6.37 -10.45
CA PRO A 36 -15.74 -5.67 -9.28
C PRO A 36 -15.23 -4.23 -9.20
N THR A 37 -15.99 -3.38 -8.50
CA THR A 37 -15.49 -2.06 -8.11
C THR A 37 -14.46 -2.19 -6.99
N ARG A 38 -13.31 -1.57 -7.22
CA ARG A 38 -12.24 -1.28 -6.27
C ARG A 38 -12.30 0.19 -5.87
N LEU A 39 -11.84 0.49 -4.65
CA LEU A 39 -11.80 1.84 -4.10
C LEU A 39 -10.34 2.19 -3.77
N SER A 40 -9.92 3.41 -4.08
CA SER A 40 -8.67 4.00 -3.61
C SER A 40 -8.96 5.41 -3.11
N THR A 41 -8.31 5.80 -2.02
CA THR A 41 -8.67 7.02 -1.27
C THR A 41 -7.43 7.76 -0.86
N ILE A 42 -7.44 9.09 -0.96
CA ILE A 42 -6.30 9.90 -0.53
C ILE A 42 -6.75 11.20 0.10
N THR A 43 -6.09 11.62 1.17
CA THR A 43 -6.34 12.92 1.80
C THR A 43 -5.20 13.87 1.45
N VAL A 44 -5.55 15.01 0.86
CA VAL A 44 -4.62 16.03 0.37
C VAL A 44 -4.82 17.31 1.17
N ARG A 45 -3.73 17.87 1.69
CA ARG A 45 -3.74 19.15 2.42
C ARG A 45 -3.52 20.32 1.47
N PHE A 46 -4.51 21.20 1.38
CA PHE A 46 -4.50 22.44 0.61
C PHE A 46 -4.05 23.61 1.50
N PRO A 47 -3.24 24.55 0.98
CA PRO A 47 -2.82 25.73 1.73
C PRO A 47 -4.03 26.59 2.10
N ALA A 48 -4.00 27.20 3.29
CA ALA A 48 -4.97 28.22 3.64
C ALA A 48 -4.80 29.43 2.70
N THR A 49 -5.90 29.98 2.18
CA THR A 49 -5.83 31.26 1.48
C THR A 49 -5.43 32.33 2.48
N LYS A 50 -4.29 33.00 2.26
CA LYS A 50 -3.97 34.22 2.99
C LYS A 50 -5.06 35.23 2.63
N GLN A 51 -5.92 35.57 3.58
CA GLN A 51 -6.79 36.74 3.42
C GLN A 51 -5.89 37.93 3.08
N PRO A 52 -6.26 38.78 2.10
CA PRO A 52 -5.58 40.06 1.94
C PRO A 52 -5.69 40.78 3.27
N ALA A 53 -4.55 41.20 3.84
CA ALA A 53 -4.55 41.92 5.10
C ALA A 53 -5.47 43.12 4.96
N MET A 54 -6.53 43.16 5.78
CA MET A 54 -7.39 44.34 5.89
C MET A 54 -6.48 45.55 6.09
N PRO A 55 -6.64 46.65 5.31
CA PRO A 55 -5.91 47.87 5.57
C PRO A 55 -6.13 48.26 7.03
N GLY A 56 -5.03 48.23 7.79
CA GLY A 56 -5.09 48.47 9.23
C GLY A 56 -5.70 49.83 9.55
N LEU A 57 -6.24 49.97 10.75
CA LEU A 57 -6.92 51.17 11.26
C LEU A 57 -5.97 52.37 11.52
N GLY A 58 -4.99 52.59 10.64
CA GLY A 58 -4.05 53.71 10.67
C GLY A 58 -4.47 54.92 9.81
N GLN A 59 -5.55 54.82 9.04
CA GLN A 59 -6.00 55.86 8.11
C GLN A 59 -7.22 56.65 8.62
N LEU A 60 -7.29 56.87 9.93
CA LEU A 60 -8.33 57.70 10.57
C LEU A 60 -7.79 58.68 11.65
N LEU A 61 -6.51 59.04 11.59
CA LEU A 61 -5.94 60.15 12.36
C LEU A 61 -5.18 61.08 11.42
N GLY A 62 -5.84 62.17 11.04
CA GLY A 62 -5.25 63.22 10.21
C GLY A 62 -4.27 64.09 10.99
N GLY A 63 -3.17 64.48 10.34
CA GLY A 63 -2.17 65.39 10.86
C GLY A 63 -1.27 65.85 9.71
N GLY A 64 -1.69 66.88 8.98
CA GLY A 64 -1.04 67.31 7.75
C GLY A 64 0.22 68.15 7.96
N LYS A 65 1.07 68.17 6.93
CA LYS A 65 1.95 69.32 6.58
C LYS A 65 2.48 69.20 5.14
N ASP A 66 1.77 69.90 4.26
CA ASP A 66 2.21 70.69 3.11
C ASP A 66 3.63 70.58 2.51
N PHE A 67 3.66 70.56 1.16
CA PHE A 67 4.68 71.12 0.24
C PHE A 67 6.14 70.55 0.34
N TRP A 68 6.82 70.18 -0.75
CA TRP A 68 6.86 70.76 -2.10
C TRP A 68 6.86 69.71 -3.23
N LYS A 69 6.69 70.21 -4.47
CA LYS A 69 6.65 69.46 -5.73
C LYS A 69 7.68 70.04 -6.69
N GLU A 70 8.61 69.24 -7.20
CA GLU A 70 9.40 69.64 -8.37
C GLU A 70 9.70 68.47 -9.32
N LYS A 71 9.90 68.80 -10.60
CA LYS A 71 10.10 67.88 -11.72
C LYS A 71 11.59 67.81 -12.08
N GLY A 72 12.03 66.67 -12.63
CA GLY A 72 13.08 66.73 -13.67
C GLY A 72 13.96 65.51 -13.88
N LEU A 73 13.82 64.91 -15.08
CA LEU A 73 14.91 64.48 -15.98
C LEU A 73 15.85 63.32 -15.55
N ALA A 74 15.92 62.30 -16.43
CA ALA A 74 17.09 61.42 -16.58
C ALA A 74 18.20 62.13 -17.38
N PRO A 75 19.46 61.64 -17.36
CA PRO A 75 19.91 60.88 -18.55
C PRO A 75 21.03 59.81 -18.36
N THR A 76 21.02 58.81 -19.26
CA THR A 76 22.14 58.15 -20.00
C THR A 76 23.50 57.73 -19.36
N SER A 77 23.73 56.40 -19.36
CA SER A 77 24.88 55.60 -19.89
C SER A 77 26.35 56.11 -19.96
N ALA A 78 27.27 55.31 -19.39
CA ALA A 78 28.57 54.80 -19.94
C ALA A 78 29.08 53.67 -18.98
N LYS A 79 29.63 52.50 -19.37
CA LYS A 79 30.92 52.17 -20.04
C LYS A 79 32.16 52.73 -19.29
N GLU A 80 33.24 51.99 -19.00
CA GLU A 80 33.61 50.56 -19.22
C GLU A 80 34.88 50.21 -18.39
N ASP A 81 35.33 48.94 -18.45
CA ASP A 81 36.68 48.41 -18.14
C ASP A 81 37.24 48.37 -16.70
N GLY A 82 38.05 47.32 -16.38
CA GLY A 82 38.83 47.35 -15.13
C GLY A 82 39.72 46.19 -14.62
N VAL A 83 39.83 45.01 -15.26
CA VAL A 83 40.91 43.99 -15.01
C VAL A 83 40.90 43.19 -13.66
N SER A 84 41.30 41.92 -13.78
CA SER A 84 41.42 40.86 -12.77
C SER A 84 42.72 40.90 -11.91
N VAL A 85 42.79 40.17 -10.79
CA VAL A 85 43.76 39.07 -10.52
C VAL A 85 43.42 38.31 -9.21
N SER A 86 44.11 37.18 -8.96
CA SER A 86 43.82 36.16 -7.94
C SER A 86 44.98 35.93 -6.96
N SER A 87 44.68 35.28 -5.82
CA SER A 87 45.57 34.46 -4.96
C SER A 87 46.51 35.16 -3.96
N GLY A 88 46.77 34.51 -2.82
CA GLY A 88 48.07 34.63 -2.11
C GLY A 88 48.11 34.69 -0.58
N GLU A 89 48.01 33.53 0.10
CA GLU A 89 48.87 33.08 1.22
C GLU A 89 48.99 33.81 2.59
N THR A 90 49.58 33.07 3.54
CA THR A 90 49.70 33.24 5.00
C THR A 90 51.06 33.84 5.44
N PRO A 91 51.27 34.07 6.75
CA PRO A 91 52.52 33.60 7.37
C PRO A 91 52.41 33.03 8.81
N GLU A 92 53.53 32.45 9.28
CA GLU A 92 53.79 31.81 10.59
C GLU A 92 54.70 32.74 11.47
N GLU A 93 55.39 32.42 12.58
CA GLU A 93 55.73 31.17 13.31
C GLU A 93 56.13 31.51 14.78
N ALA A 94 55.95 30.60 15.75
CA ALA A 94 56.66 30.57 17.07
C ALA A 94 56.24 29.33 17.92
N THR A 95 56.94 28.19 17.89
CA THR A 95 58.20 27.77 18.58
C THR A 95 58.03 27.03 19.92
N SER A 96 58.72 25.87 20.03
CA SER A 96 58.66 24.86 21.11
C SER A 96 59.81 25.00 22.15
N PRO A 97 59.97 24.13 23.18
CA PRO A 97 60.55 22.78 23.00
C PRO A 97 59.97 21.65 23.90
N ASP A 98 60.65 20.50 23.88
CA ASP A 98 60.17 19.12 24.14
C ASP A 98 60.68 18.50 25.48
N VAL A 99 60.17 17.31 25.85
CA VAL A 99 60.89 16.13 26.43
C VAL A 99 59.90 15.03 26.86
N GLY A 100 60.05 13.82 26.28
CA GLY A 100 60.06 12.55 27.05
C GLY A 100 58.88 11.58 26.93
N SER A 101 59.08 10.47 26.20
CA SER A 101 58.28 9.23 26.26
C SER A 101 59.15 8.03 26.71
N PRO A 102 58.56 6.88 27.08
CA PRO A 102 58.54 5.76 26.11
C PRO A 102 57.28 4.85 26.16
N GLN A 103 57.26 3.88 25.23
CA GLN A 103 56.19 2.92 24.87
C GLN A 103 56.09 1.73 25.88
N ASP A 104 55.26 0.69 25.77
CA ASP A 104 54.52 0.10 24.63
C ASP A 104 53.41 -0.91 25.08
N VAL A 105 52.69 -1.49 24.09
CA VAL A 105 52.01 -2.82 24.03
C VAL A 105 50.58 -2.75 23.46
N THR A 106 50.36 -3.49 22.37
CA THR A 106 49.09 -3.67 21.63
C THR A 106 48.30 -4.92 22.10
N PRO A 107 47.04 -5.12 21.64
CA PRO A 107 46.86 -6.01 20.48
C PRO A 107 45.74 -5.57 19.50
N SER A 108 45.47 -6.44 18.52
CA SER A 108 44.96 -6.12 17.18
C SER A 108 43.47 -6.42 16.90
N THR A 109 42.95 -5.75 15.86
CA THR A 109 41.93 -6.21 14.88
C THR A 109 40.59 -6.75 15.41
N SER A 110 39.56 -5.88 15.38
CA SER A 110 38.15 -6.29 15.32
C SER A 110 37.70 -6.51 13.87
N ILE A 111 37.14 -7.68 13.56
CA ILE A 111 36.57 -8.02 12.25
C ILE A 111 35.31 -7.17 12.01
N GLY A 112 35.32 -6.37 10.94
CA GLY A 112 34.14 -5.61 10.52
C GLY A 112 33.10 -6.52 9.86
N VAL A 113 31.87 -6.49 10.37
CA VAL A 113 30.71 -7.06 9.66
C VAL A 113 30.36 -6.11 8.50
N PRO A 114 30.30 -6.58 7.24
CA PRO A 114 29.97 -5.71 6.12
C PRO A 114 28.47 -5.40 6.12
N ASP A 115 28.15 -4.12 6.29
CA ASP A 115 26.80 -3.59 6.21
C ASP A 115 26.29 -3.72 4.76
N GLN A 116 25.32 -4.62 4.53
CA GLN A 116 24.84 -4.90 3.17
C GLN A 116 23.84 -3.84 2.72
N ASN A 117 24.26 -3.06 1.73
CA ASN A 117 23.49 -1.98 1.13
C ASN A 117 22.40 -2.57 0.19
N HIS A 118 21.24 -2.96 0.74
CA HIS A 118 20.19 -3.67 0.01
C HIS A 118 19.37 -2.74 -0.91
N GLY A 119 19.27 -3.09 -2.21
CA GLY A 119 19.09 -2.08 -3.27
C GLY A 119 17.76 -2.02 -4.05
N LEU A 120 16.71 -2.77 -3.71
CA LEU A 120 15.48 -2.81 -4.53
C LEU A 120 14.49 -1.67 -4.22
N PHE A 121 14.16 -1.45 -2.94
CA PHE A 121 13.20 -0.41 -2.49
C PHE A 121 13.83 0.74 -1.69
N SER A 122 15.15 0.69 -1.47
CA SER A 122 15.87 1.74 -0.74
C SER A 122 15.87 3.07 -1.52
N PRO A 123 15.53 4.21 -0.90
CA PRO A 123 15.65 5.52 -1.54
C PRO A 123 17.12 5.81 -1.88
N PRO A 124 17.42 6.44 -3.02
CA PRO A 124 18.80 6.71 -3.43
C PRO A 124 19.49 7.65 -2.44
N ALA A 125 20.52 7.15 -1.76
CA ALA A 125 21.30 7.92 -0.80
C ALA A 125 21.94 9.17 -1.45
N GLY A 126 21.75 10.34 -0.83
CA GLY A 126 22.53 11.55 -1.14
C GLY A 126 22.17 12.34 -2.41
N GLY A 127 21.09 12.00 -3.13
CA GLY A 127 20.66 12.77 -4.30
C GLY A 127 19.98 14.10 -3.96
N LYS A 128 20.31 15.19 -4.67
CA LYS A 128 19.46 16.42 -4.69
C LYS A 128 18.03 16.01 -5.04
N ARG A 129 17.02 16.51 -4.30
CA ARG A 129 15.59 16.27 -4.60
C ARG A 129 15.32 16.56 -6.09
N ARG A 130 15.18 15.51 -6.90
CA ARG A 130 14.74 15.65 -8.29
C ARG A 130 13.30 16.13 -8.28
N ALA A 131 12.95 17.02 -9.19
CA ALA A 131 11.55 17.40 -9.40
C ALA A 131 10.74 16.14 -9.73
N LEU A 132 9.56 16.01 -9.12
CA LEU A 132 8.66 14.88 -9.40
C LEU A 132 8.34 14.85 -10.89
N SER A 133 8.56 13.69 -11.51
CA SER A 133 8.23 13.45 -12.89
C SER A 133 6.73 13.59 -13.12
N ARG A 134 6.35 14.08 -14.31
CA ARG A 134 4.94 14.21 -14.71
C ARG A 134 4.67 13.41 -15.97
N PRO A 135 3.46 12.84 -16.13
CA PRO A 135 3.13 12.07 -17.31
C PRO A 135 3.18 12.92 -18.60
N LYS A 136 3.67 12.31 -19.69
CA LYS A 136 4.06 13.02 -20.92
C LYS A 136 2.86 13.54 -21.73
N HIS A 137 1.75 12.82 -21.80
CA HIS A 137 0.62 13.11 -22.72
C HIS A 137 -0.53 13.85 -22.02
N ASN A 138 -1.15 14.84 -22.68
CA ASN A 138 -2.35 15.53 -22.17
C ASN A 138 -3.61 14.81 -22.67
N MET A 139 -4.53 14.47 -21.76
CA MET A 139 -5.75 13.75 -22.07
C MET A 139 -6.77 14.55 -22.90
N ARG A 140 -6.74 15.89 -22.83
CA ARG A 140 -7.67 16.75 -23.59
C ARG A 140 -7.30 16.89 -25.07
N THR A 141 -6.04 16.60 -25.41
CA THR A 141 -5.50 16.74 -26.77
C THR A 141 -4.96 15.41 -27.31
N THR A 142 -5.26 14.29 -26.67
CA THR A 142 -4.75 12.99 -27.09
C THR A 142 -5.52 12.44 -28.28
N SER A 143 -4.81 11.83 -29.23
CA SER A 143 -5.37 11.00 -30.30
C SER A 143 -5.46 9.52 -29.91
N SER A 144 -5.24 9.18 -28.63
CA SER A 144 -5.22 7.79 -28.18
C SER A 144 -6.60 7.14 -28.21
N THR A 145 -6.73 6.08 -29.01
CA THR A 145 -7.92 5.22 -29.07
C THR A 145 -8.24 4.47 -27.77
N PHE A 146 -7.32 4.47 -26.79
CA PHE A 146 -7.50 3.74 -25.53
C PHE A 146 -8.20 4.56 -24.44
N ILE A 147 -8.10 5.90 -24.48
CA ILE A 147 -8.89 6.81 -23.65
C ILE A 147 -10.01 7.33 -24.55
N THR A 148 -11.22 6.84 -24.36
CA THR A 148 -12.35 7.05 -25.29
C THR A 148 -13.14 8.31 -24.97
N ARG A 149 -13.17 8.74 -23.70
CA ARG A 149 -13.83 9.97 -23.27
C ARG A 149 -13.25 10.50 -21.97
N VAL A 150 -13.16 11.82 -21.85
CA VAL A 150 -12.86 12.50 -20.58
C VAL A 150 -13.96 13.53 -20.34
N GLN A 151 -14.52 13.51 -19.14
CA GLN A 151 -15.47 14.50 -18.64
C GLN A 151 -14.94 15.01 -17.31
N CYS A 152 -14.95 16.32 -17.10
CA CYS A 152 -14.61 16.94 -15.82
C CYS A 152 -15.64 18.02 -15.52
N ILE A 153 -15.76 18.41 -14.26
CA ILE A 153 -16.48 19.64 -13.91
C ILE A 153 -15.93 20.85 -14.67
N GLU A 154 -16.81 21.80 -14.97
CA GLU A 154 -16.40 23.08 -15.53
C GLU A 154 -15.51 23.81 -14.52
N GLY A 155 -14.41 24.41 -15.00
CA GLY A 155 -13.51 25.15 -14.13
C GLY A 155 -12.73 24.31 -13.11
N LEU A 156 -12.56 22.99 -13.29
CA LEU A 156 -11.82 22.08 -12.38
C LEU A 156 -10.58 22.71 -11.70
N ALA A 157 -9.70 23.37 -12.46
CA ALA A 157 -8.51 24.03 -11.91
C ALA A 157 -8.84 25.14 -10.89
N LYS A 158 -9.88 25.96 -11.15
CA LYS A 158 -10.39 26.96 -10.21
C LYS A 158 -11.00 26.30 -8.97
N THR A 159 -11.76 25.21 -9.16
CA THR A 159 -12.36 24.45 -8.06
C THR A 159 -11.30 23.88 -7.11
N LEU A 160 -10.20 23.35 -7.66
CA LEU A 160 -9.06 22.86 -6.87
C LEU A 160 -8.29 24.01 -6.19
N GLN A 161 -8.07 25.14 -6.88
CA GLN A 161 -7.44 26.34 -6.31
C GLN A 161 -8.24 26.99 -5.18
N ALA A 162 -9.56 26.79 -5.14
CA ALA A 162 -10.43 27.29 -4.07
C ALA A 162 -10.46 26.40 -2.81
N LYS A 163 -9.89 25.19 -2.86
CA LYS A 163 -9.85 24.26 -1.72
C LYS A 163 -8.87 24.73 -0.64
N GLN A 164 -9.18 24.40 0.60
CA GLN A 164 -8.42 24.77 1.79
C GLN A 164 -8.52 23.65 2.83
N GLY A 165 -7.48 23.46 3.65
CA GLY A 165 -7.47 22.41 4.67
C GLY A 165 -7.33 21.01 4.07
N GLU A 166 -7.83 20.00 4.78
CA GLU A 166 -7.73 18.61 4.34
C GLU A 166 -8.95 18.19 3.52
N VAL A 167 -8.70 17.71 2.30
CA VAL A 167 -9.72 17.24 1.37
C VAL A 167 -9.45 15.77 1.04
N THR A 168 -10.43 14.90 1.28
CA THR A 168 -10.33 13.48 0.93
C THR A 168 -10.92 13.25 -0.46
N TYR A 169 -10.13 12.70 -1.36
CA TYR A 169 -10.56 12.23 -2.67
C TYR A 169 -10.77 10.71 -2.67
N LEU A 170 -11.73 10.28 -3.48
CA LEU A 170 -12.06 8.88 -3.73
C LEU A 170 -11.98 8.60 -5.24
N PHE A 171 -11.31 7.50 -5.58
CA PHE A 171 -11.22 6.93 -6.91
C PHE A 171 -11.88 5.56 -6.95
N TYR A 172 -12.77 5.33 -7.92
CA TYR A 172 -13.41 4.02 -8.10
C TYR A 172 -13.65 3.69 -9.57
N ASN A 173 -13.59 2.40 -9.92
CA ASN A 173 -13.91 1.90 -11.25
C ASN A 173 -15.37 1.42 -11.32
N SER A 174 -16.03 1.64 -12.46
CA SER A 174 -17.28 0.93 -12.80
C SER A 174 -17.41 0.81 -14.32
N ALA A 175 -17.66 -0.42 -14.79
CA ALA A 175 -17.53 -0.83 -16.18
C ALA A 175 -16.19 -0.37 -16.80
N LYS A 176 -16.22 0.44 -17.86
CA LYS A 176 -15.02 0.97 -18.54
C LYS A 176 -14.58 2.35 -18.05
N ASN A 177 -14.99 2.77 -16.86
CA ASN A 177 -14.76 4.11 -16.35
C ASN A 177 -13.97 4.10 -15.04
N ILE A 178 -13.12 5.12 -14.85
CA ILE A 178 -12.64 5.57 -13.54
C ILE A 178 -13.36 6.88 -13.20
N TYR A 179 -13.85 6.97 -11.97
CA TYR A 179 -14.47 8.14 -11.38
C TYR A 179 -13.52 8.74 -10.34
N TRP A 180 -13.38 10.06 -10.32
CA TRP A 180 -12.73 10.84 -9.28
C TRP A 180 -13.77 11.74 -8.63
N VAL A 181 -13.97 11.57 -7.33
CA VAL A 181 -14.93 12.33 -6.52
C VAL A 181 -14.25 12.87 -5.25
N GLU A 182 -14.90 13.85 -4.63
CA GLU A 182 -14.52 14.39 -3.32
C GLU A 182 -15.45 13.81 -2.26
N ALA A 183 -14.88 13.25 -1.19
CA ALA A 183 -15.63 12.74 -0.05
C ALA A 183 -15.94 13.88 0.93
N GLY A 184 -17.16 13.89 1.48
CA GLY A 184 -17.66 14.97 2.34
C GLY A 184 -18.47 16.05 1.59
N VAL A 185 -18.64 15.91 0.27
CA VAL A 185 -19.41 16.83 -0.58
C VAL A 185 -20.63 16.09 -1.14
N LYS A 186 -21.79 16.77 -1.19
CA LYS A 186 -23.04 16.15 -1.68
C LYS A 186 -22.81 15.47 -3.03
N ALA A 187 -23.06 14.16 -3.08
CA ALA A 187 -22.60 13.17 -4.09
C ALA A 187 -23.01 13.39 -5.57
N LYS A 188 -23.49 14.57 -5.97
CA LYS A 188 -23.90 14.88 -7.34
C LYS A 188 -22.74 15.36 -8.25
N GLU A 189 -21.60 15.74 -7.69
CA GLU A 189 -20.50 16.34 -8.45
C GLU A 189 -19.26 15.43 -8.52
N THR A 190 -19.15 14.67 -9.61
CA THR A 190 -17.92 13.94 -9.97
C THR A 190 -16.91 14.91 -10.59
N LEU A 191 -15.74 15.08 -9.96
CA LEU A 191 -14.65 15.95 -10.42
C LEU A 191 -14.17 15.58 -11.82
N ALA A 192 -13.95 14.27 -12.05
CA ALA A 192 -13.69 13.73 -13.38
C ALA A 192 -14.20 12.30 -13.57
N ARG A 193 -14.68 12.00 -14.78
CA ARG A 193 -14.94 10.66 -15.29
C ARG A 193 -14.09 10.40 -16.53
N VAL A 194 -13.29 9.35 -16.49
CA VAL A 194 -12.45 8.91 -17.60
C VAL A 194 -12.96 7.56 -18.10
N ALA A 195 -13.30 7.47 -19.38
CA ALA A 195 -13.71 6.24 -20.03
C ALA A 195 -12.59 5.69 -20.92
N PHE A 196 -12.47 4.37 -20.95
CA PHE A 196 -11.41 3.64 -21.64
C PHE A 196 -11.96 2.63 -22.66
N ALA A 197 -11.09 2.11 -23.53
CA ALA A 197 -11.42 1.03 -24.46
C ALA A 197 -11.54 -0.34 -23.77
N ALA A 198 -10.69 -0.59 -22.76
CA ALA A 198 -10.67 -1.78 -21.91
C ALA A 198 -11.27 -1.50 -20.53
N HIS A 199 -11.64 -2.55 -19.79
CA HIS A 199 -12.10 -2.43 -18.39
C HIS A 199 -10.90 -2.18 -17.45
N PRO A 200 -10.93 -1.13 -16.61
CA PRO A 200 -10.09 -1.03 -15.42
C PRO A 200 -10.46 -2.13 -14.43
N THR A 201 -9.47 -2.86 -13.93
CA THR A 201 -9.65 -4.01 -13.02
C THR A 201 -9.13 -3.72 -11.61
N CYS A 202 -8.10 -2.89 -11.51
CA CYS A 202 -7.51 -2.42 -10.28
C CYS A 202 -6.92 -1.01 -10.48
N HIS A 203 -6.80 -0.25 -9.40
CA HIS A 203 -6.13 1.06 -9.41
C HIS A 203 -5.61 1.37 -8.00
N ASP A 204 -4.57 2.20 -7.92
CA ASP A 204 -4.01 2.66 -6.65
C ASP A 204 -3.32 4.04 -6.78
N VAL A 205 -3.35 4.82 -5.71
CA VAL A 205 -2.93 6.22 -5.66
C VAL A 205 -1.69 6.40 -4.77
N ASN A 206 -0.68 7.11 -5.25
CA ASN A 206 0.56 7.23 -4.51
C ASN A 206 0.44 8.23 -3.35
N HIS A 207 0.43 7.70 -2.13
CA HIS A 207 0.41 8.50 -0.91
C HIS A 207 1.70 9.32 -0.69
N SER A 208 2.85 8.93 -1.28
CA SER A 208 4.13 9.61 -1.07
C SER A 208 4.39 10.80 -2.01
N THR A 209 3.68 10.90 -3.14
CA THR A 209 3.82 12.01 -4.11
C THR A 209 2.65 12.98 -4.10
N ALA A 210 1.56 12.63 -3.41
CA ALA A 210 0.33 13.40 -3.42
C ALA A 210 0.46 14.78 -2.75
N SER A 211 -0.06 15.77 -3.45
CA SER A 211 -0.10 17.17 -3.06
C SER A 211 -1.28 17.85 -3.75
N HIS A 212 -1.54 19.11 -3.41
CA HIS A 212 -2.57 19.90 -4.08
C HIS A 212 -2.24 20.26 -5.54
N GLU A 213 -1.00 20.02 -6.01
CA GLU A 213 -0.55 20.32 -7.38
C GLU A 213 -0.29 19.08 -8.25
N HIS A 214 -0.26 17.90 -7.64
CA HIS A 214 0.14 16.64 -8.27
C HIS A 214 -0.33 15.43 -7.44
N MET A 215 -0.87 14.42 -8.12
CA MET A 215 -1.16 13.10 -7.56
C MET A 215 -0.81 12.06 -8.63
N ASP A 216 -0.23 10.92 -8.25
CA ASP A 216 -0.03 9.79 -9.17
C ASP A 216 -1.06 8.69 -8.91
N LEU A 217 -1.84 8.32 -9.94
CA LEU A 217 -2.72 7.15 -9.93
C LEU A 217 -2.22 6.13 -10.96
N ILE A 218 -2.02 4.87 -10.58
CA ILE A 218 -1.88 3.77 -11.54
C ILE A 218 -3.25 3.10 -11.72
N ILE A 219 -3.59 2.76 -12.95
CA ILE A 219 -4.76 2.00 -13.33
C ILE A 219 -4.31 0.77 -14.13
N GLY A 220 -4.65 -0.42 -13.64
CA GLY A 220 -4.45 -1.70 -14.33
C GLY A 220 -5.71 -2.13 -15.08
N PHE A 221 -5.51 -2.83 -16.20
CA PHE A 221 -6.57 -3.20 -17.12
C PHE A 221 -6.63 -4.71 -17.39
N GLN A 222 -7.79 -5.16 -17.86
CA GLN A 222 -8.01 -6.55 -18.28
C GLN A 222 -7.10 -7.02 -19.44
N THR A 223 -6.39 -6.11 -20.11
CA THR A 223 -5.45 -6.42 -21.21
C THR A 223 -3.99 -6.51 -20.74
N GLY A 224 -3.73 -6.37 -19.45
CA GLY A 224 -2.38 -6.20 -18.89
C GLY A 224 -1.82 -4.77 -19.04
N ASP A 225 -2.43 -3.93 -19.90
CA ASP A 225 -2.06 -2.52 -20.04
C ASP A 225 -2.11 -1.77 -18.70
N LEU A 226 -1.25 -0.76 -18.57
CA LEU A 226 -1.20 0.14 -17.41
C LEU A 226 -1.32 1.60 -17.87
N ILE A 227 -2.03 2.41 -17.08
CA ILE A 227 -2.02 3.88 -17.20
C ILE A 227 -1.51 4.49 -15.91
N TRP A 228 -0.51 5.35 -16.03
CA TRP A 228 -0.12 6.31 -15.00
C TRP A 228 -0.84 7.64 -15.29
N LEU A 229 -1.63 8.14 -14.36
CA LEU A 229 -2.49 9.32 -14.49
C LEU A 229 -2.18 10.36 -13.39
N ASP A 230 -1.96 11.61 -13.80
CA ASP A 230 -2.09 12.80 -12.96
C ASP A 230 -3.48 13.42 -13.23
N PRO A 231 -4.46 13.23 -12.33
CA PRO A 231 -5.82 13.70 -12.54
C PRO A 231 -5.97 15.21 -12.34
N ILE A 232 -5.06 15.86 -11.61
CA ILE A 232 -5.07 17.32 -11.39
C ILE A 232 -4.72 18.04 -12.70
N THR A 233 -3.68 17.58 -13.40
CA THR A 233 -3.27 18.17 -14.68
C THR A 233 -3.85 17.47 -15.91
N LEU A 234 -4.61 16.39 -15.71
CA LEU A 234 -5.20 15.54 -16.76
C LEU A 234 -4.11 15.09 -17.76
N ARG A 235 -3.00 14.63 -17.20
CA ARG A 235 -1.85 14.09 -17.94
C ARG A 235 -1.71 12.61 -17.68
N TYR A 236 -1.31 11.84 -18.68
CA TYR A 236 -1.11 10.40 -18.53
C TYR A 236 0.11 9.86 -19.29
N GLY A 237 0.56 8.68 -18.85
CA GLY A 237 1.54 7.82 -19.47
C GLY A 237 0.95 6.42 -19.64
N ARG A 238 1.50 5.63 -20.55
CA ARG A 238 1.16 4.20 -20.70
C ARG A 238 2.39 3.36 -20.43
N LEU A 239 2.21 2.33 -19.62
CA LEU A 239 3.19 1.30 -19.30
C LEU A 239 2.60 -0.07 -19.66
N ASN A 240 3.46 -1.07 -19.82
CA ASN A 240 3.11 -2.38 -20.39
C ASN A 240 2.23 -2.28 -21.66
N LYS A 241 2.53 -1.32 -22.54
CA LYS A 241 1.63 -0.98 -23.66
C LYS A 241 1.42 -2.19 -24.59
N GLN A 242 0.16 -2.54 -24.84
CA GLN A 242 -0.26 -3.70 -25.65
C GLN A 242 0.24 -5.05 -25.08
N GLY A 243 0.45 -5.13 -23.77
CA GLY A 243 0.86 -6.36 -23.08
C GLY A 243 2.29 -6.81 -23.39
N ARG A 244 3.19 -5.86 -23.67
CA ARG A 244 4.58 -6.12 -24.09
C ARG A 244 5.42 -6.87 -23.05
N ILE A 245 5.06 -6.75 -21.77
CA ILE A 245 5.72 -7.39 -20.62
C ILE A 245 4.85 -8.54 -20.11
N SER A 246 3.55 -8.30 -19.90
CA SER A 246 2.53 -9.35 -19.73
C SER A 246 1.23 -8.94 -20.40
N ASN A 247 0.59 -9.85 -21.14
CA ASN A 247 -0.73 -9.65 -21.75
C ASN A 247 -1.88 -10.20 -20.88
N SER A 248 -1.57 -10.68 -19.67
CA SER A 248 -2.54 -11.22 -18.73
C SER A 248 -3.28 -10.12 -17.97
N PRO A 249 -4.59 -10.25 -17.67
CA PRO A 249 -5.35 -9.28 -16.89
C PRO A 249 -4.66 -8.89 -15.58
N CYS A 250 -4.54 -7.58 -15.31
CA CYS A 250 -4.13 -7.09 -13.99
C CYS A 250 -5.22 -7.46 -12.97
N THR A 251 -4.84 -8.02 -11.82
CA THR A 251 -5.77 -8.40 -10.74
C THR A 251 -5.70 -7.42 -9.57
N ALA A 252 -4.51 -6.93 -9.25
CA ALA A 252 -4.27 -5.88 -8.28
C ALA A 252 -3.05 -5.02 -8.66
N VAL A 253 -3.01 -3.79 -8.18
CA VAL A 253 -1.87 -2.86 -8.28
C VAL A 253 -1.73 -2.13 -6.97
N ARG A 254 -0.49 -1.96 -6.47
CA ARG A 254 -0.19 -1.16 -5.28
C ARG A 254 1.13 -0.44 -5.43
N TRP A 255 1.17 0.83 -5.04
CA TRP A 255 2.44 1.55 -4.88
C TRP A 255 3.26 0.90 -3.75
N VAL A 256 4.58 0.87 -3.93
CA VAL A 256 5.49 0.50 -2.84
C VAL A 256 5.40 1.62 -1.79
N PRO A 257 5.04 1.35 -0.52
CA PRO A 257 4.86 2.40 0.47
C PRO A 257 6.12 3.27 0.63
N SER A 258 5.92 4.58 0.79
CA SER A 258 6.98 5.61 0.83
C SER A 258 7.80 5.79 -0.46
N SER A 259 7.59 4.99 -1.51
CA SER A 259 8.32 5.12 -2.78
C SER A 259 7.57 6.02 -3.79
N PRO A 260 8.22 7.04 -4.36
CA PRO A 260 7.59 7.94 -5.33
C PRO A 260 7.40 7.33 -6.72
N ASN A 261 8.06 6.21 -7.01
CA ASN A 261 8.27 5.71 -8.36
C ASN A 261 7.89 4.24 -8.56
N LEU A 262 8.19 3.39 -7.58
CA LEU A 262 8.02 1.94 -7.68
C LEU A 262 6.61 1.51 -7.26
N PHE A 263 6.04 0.59 -8.03
CA PHE A 263 4.76 -0.06 -7.75
C PHE A 263 4.78 -1.51 -8.26
N LEU A 264 3.94 -2.36 -7.67
CA LEU A 264 3.78 -3.76 -8.07
C LEU A 264 2.43 -3.96 -8.74
N VAL A 265 2.37 -4.88 -9.70
CA VAL A 265 1.13 -5.34 -10.36
C VAL A 265 1.08 -6.85 -10.32
N SER A 266 -0.04 -7.42 -9.85
CA SER A 266 -0.32 -8.85 -9.98
C SER A 266 -1.18 -9.15 -11.20
N HIS A 267 -1.02 -10.33 -11.77
CA HIS A 267 -1.71 -10.75 -12.98
C HIS A 267 -2.39 -12.11 -12.85
N ALA A 268 -3.43 -12.33 -13.64
CA ALA A 268 -4.22 -13.56 -13.66
C ALA A 268 -3.47 -14.80 -14.21
N ASP A 269 -2.24 -14.62 -14.69
CA ASP A 269 -1.34 -15.72 -15.06
C ASP A 269 -0.53 -16.25 -13.87
N GLY A 270 -0.67 -15.65 -12.69
CA GLY A 270 0.07 -16.04 -11.48
C GLY A 270 1.41 -15.31 -11.28
N THR A 271 1.62 -14.20 -11.97
CA THR A 271 2.81 -13.34 -11.81
C THR A 271 2.55 -12.10 -10.95
N ILE A 272 3.61 -11.58 -10.35
CA ILE A 272 3.70 -10.26 -9.73
C ILE A 272 4.91 -9.55 -10.34
N ILE A 273 4.74 -8.33 -10.84
CA ILE A 273 5.76 -7.60 -11.60
C ILE A 273 6.02 -6.25 -10.94
N VAL A 274 7.30 -5.94 -10.73
CA VAL A 274 7.78 -4.66 -10.19
C VAL A 274 7.99 -3.69 -11.34
N TYR A 275 7.38 -2.50 -11.26
CA TYR A 275 7.49 -1.42 -12.23
C TYR A 275 8.05 -0.15 -11.58
N ASP A 276 8.73 0.67 -12.39
CA ASP A 276 9.15 2.03 -12.08
C ASP A 276 8.42 2.99 -13.03
N LYS A 277 7.64 3.93 -12.51
CA LYS A 277 6.80 4.84 -13.32
C LYS A 277 7.59 5.68 -14.33
N ASP A 278 8.88 5.90 -14.08
CA ASP A 278 9.75 6.74 -14.90
C ASP A 278 10.48 5.99 -16.01
N ARG A 279 10.48 4.65 -15.98
CA ARG A 279 11.16 3.81 -16.98
C ARG A 279 10.27 3.49 -18.16
N ASP A 280 10.83 3.57 -19.37
CA ASP A 280 10.15 3.10 -20.58
C ASP A 280 10.12 1.54 -20.61
N ASP A 281 9.09 0.95 -21.23
CA ASP A 281 8.94 -0.51 -21.35
C ASP A 281 10.04 -1.13 -22.25
N GLY A 282 10.78 -2.10 -21.71
CA GLY A 282 11.73 -2.90 -22.46
C GLY A 282 11.08 -4.02 -23.26
N VAL A 283 11.87 -4.69 -24.10
CA VAL A 283 11.49 -5.99 -24.65
C VAL A 283 11.91 -7.04 -23.61
N PHE A 284 10.94 -7.75 -23.07
CA PHE A 284 11.14 -8.72 -21.99
C PHE A 284 10.49 -10.05 -22.36
N THR A 285 11.16 -11.14 -22.03
CA THR A 285 10.62 -12.49 -22.12
C THR A 285 10.78 -13.13 -20.75
N ALA A 286 9.67 -13.40 -20.07
CA ALA A 286 9.69 -14.16 -18.83
C ALA A 286 10.33 -15.52 -19.07
N GLN A 287 11.25 -15.95 -18.20
CA GLN A 287 11.70 -17.33 -18.24
C GLN A 287 10.60 -18.20 -17.60
N ALA A 288 10.32 -19.35 -18.20
CA ALA A 288 9.48 -20.35 -17.55
C ALA A 288 10.31 -21.03 -16.45
N PRO A 289 9.71 -21.38 -15.29
CA PRO A 289 10.35 -22.29 -14.35
C PRO A 289 10.63 -23.60 -15.10
N THR A 290 11.92 -23.92 -15.27
CA THR A 290 12.33 -25.17 -15.90
C THR A 290 11.82 -26.32 -15.04
N ALA A 291 11.22 -27.34 -15.68
CA ALA A 291 10.90 -28.57 -14.98
C ALA A 291 12.21 -29.12 -14.38
N SER A 292 12.27 -29.21 -13.05
CA SER A 292 13.48 -29.58 -12.33
C SER A 292 14.04 -30.91 -12.84
N GLN A 293 15.36 -31.00 -12.93
CA GLN A 293 16.02 -32.30 -13.13
C GLN A 293 15.52 -33.32 -12.08
N PRO A 294 15.43 -34.61 -12.43
CA PRO A 294 14.98 -35.62 -11.48
C PRO A 294 15.91 -35.65 -10.27
N SER A 295 15.32 -35.50 -9.08
CA SER A 295 16.01 -35.72 -7.80
C SER A 295 16.66 -37.10 -7.76
N PRO A 296 17.86 -37.27 -7.16
CA PRO A 296 18.51 -38.58 -7.07
C PRO A 296 17.58 -39.60 -6.41
N SER A 297 17.47 -40.77 -7.04
CA SER A 297 16.48 -41.79 -6.70
C SER A 297 16.67 -42.35 -5.29
N ARG A 298 15.58 -42.40 -4.52
CA ARG A 298 15.48 -43.36 -3.41
C ARG A 298 15.42 -44.78 -3.99
N PRO A 299 16.09 -45.78 -3.39
CA PRO A 299 16.01 -47.16 -3.83
C PRO A 299 14.59 -47.72 -3.63
N LEU A 300 14.18 -48.56 -4.58
CA LEU A 300 12.84 -49.14 -4.65
C LEU A 300 12.59 -50.14 -3.51
N SER A 301 11.38 -50.10 -2.94
CA SER A 301 10.77 -51.27 -2.30
C SER A 301 9.65 -51.75 -3.22
N ASN A 302 9.64 -53.05 -3.52
CA ASN A 302 8.65 -53.66 -4.40
C ASN A 302 7.27 -53.63 -3.73
N ASP A 303 6.28 -53.04 -4.40
CA ASP A 303 4.89 -53.45 -4.29
C ASP A 303 4.22 -53.35 -5.67
N LEU A 304 3.39 -54.36 -5.98
CA LEU A 304 2.82 -54.57 -7.31
C LEU A 304 1.50 -53.81 -7.48
N ILE A 305 1.43 -52.90 -8.46
CA ILE A 305 0.20 -52.26 -8.92
C ILE A 305 0.06 -52.51 -10.43
N PRO A 306 -1.11 -52.99 -10.93
CA PRO A 306 -1.29 -53.32 -12.34
C PRO A 306 -1.39 -52.07 -13.23
N PRO A 307 -1.07 -52.19 -14.54
CA PRO A 307 -1.00 -51.04 -15.43
C PRO A 307 -2.39 -50.55 -15.86
N SER A 308 -2.64 -49.25 -15.73
CA SER A 308 -3.79 -48.60 -16.36
C SER A 308 -3.38 -47.35 -17.14
N THR A 309 -3.52 -47.47 -18.46
CA THR A 309 -3.78 -46.41 -19.44
C THR A 309 -2.76 -45.28 -19.59
N GLU A 310 -2.14 -45.21 -20.78
CA GLU A 310 -1.26 -44.13 -21.19
C GLU A 310 -1.96 -42.76 -21.14
N GLY A 311 -1.36 -41.83 -20.40
CA GLY A 311 -1.66 -40.40 -20.45
C GLY A 311 -0.38 -39.63 -20.74
N SER A 312 -0.42 -38.67 -21.65
CA SER A 312 0.73 -37.83 -22.02
C SER A 312 1.34 -37.14 -20.79
N PRO A 313 2.66 -36.84 -20.77
CA PRO A 313 3.32 -36.25 -19.62
C PRO A 313 2.74 -34.86 -19.32
N SER A 314 1.87 -34.78 -18.30
CA SER A 314 1.44 -33.51 -17.75
C SER A 314 2.66 -32.75 -17.23
N ALA A 315 2.83 -31.51 -17.66
CA ALA A 315 3.88 -30.64 -17.13
C ALA A 315 3.75 -30.55 -15.60
N GLY A 316 4.70 -31.15 -14.88
CA GLY A 316 4.57 -31.59 -13.49
C GLY A 316 3.88 -30.58 -12.59
N GLU A 317 2.94 -31.05 -11.75
CA GLU A 317 2.10 -30.22 -10.88
C GLU A 317 2.93 -29.20 -10.08
N TRP A 318 2.48 -27.95 -10.02
CA TRP A 318 3.24 -26.91 -9.32
C TRP A 318 3.14 -27.13 -7.82
N ASN A 319 4.27 -27.39 -7.18
CA ASN A 319 4.31 -27.53 -5.73
C ASN A 319 4.20 -26.12 -5.10
N PRO A 320 3.22 -25.86 -4.21
CA PRO A 320 3.06 -24.54 -3.60
C PRO A 320 4.26 -24.05 -2.76
N LEU A 321 5.18 -24.95 -2.42
CA LEU A 321 6.46 -24.69 -1.76
C LEU A 321 7.61 -24.32 -2.70
N ASP A 322 7.47 -24.53 -4.01
CA ASP A 322 8.53 -24.13 -4.94
C ASP A 322 8.75 -22.61 -4.80
N SER A 323 10.02 -22.22 -4.65
CA SER A 323 10.40 -20.80 -4.53
C SER A 323 9.80 -19.99 -5.67
N ILE A 324 9.37 -18.75 -5.38
CA ILE A 324 8.93 -17.85 -6.44
C ILE A 324 10.04 -17.71 -7.49
N PHE A 325 9.69 -17.89 -8.76
CA PHE A 325 10.69 -17.88 -9.82
C PHE A 325 10.86 -16.45 -10.33
N VAL A 326 11.99 -15.84 -9.98
CA VAL A 326 12.32 -14.46 -10.29
C VAL A 326 13.09 -14.39 -11.61
N THR A 327 12.51 -13.73 -12.62
CA THR A 327 13.21 -13.42 -13.87
C THR A 327 13.77 -12.00 -13.81
N MET A 328 15.08 -11.89 -13.59
CA MET A 328 15.80 -10.61 -13.69
C MET A 328 15.94 -10.20 -15.17
N PRO A 329 15.48 -9.00 -15.58
CA PRO A 329 15.60 -8.54 -16.96
C PRO A 329 17.07 -8.28 -17.37
N PRO A 330 17.40 -8.23 -18.67
CA PRO A 330 18.79 -8.05 -19.14
C PRO A 330 19.49 -6.78 -18.63
N TRP A 331 18.72 -5.72 -18.37
CA TRP A 331 19.20 -4.43 -17.83
C TRP A 331 19.18 -4.36 -16.29
N HIS A 332 18.93 -5.47 -15.59
CA HIS A 332 18.98 -5.49 -14.13
C HIS A 332 20.44 -5.28 -13.64
N PRO A 333 20.70 -4.48 -12.58
CA PRO A 333 22.06 -4.19 -12.13
C PRO A 333 22.92 -5.43 -11.85
N VAL A 334 22.30 -6.49 -11.31
CA VAL A 334 22.97 -7.79 -11.04
C VAL A 334 23.52 -8.43 -12.33
N ASN A 335 22.79 -8.31 -13.45
CA ASN A 335 23.22 -8.87 -14.74
C ASN A 335 24.32 -8.03 -15.41
N GLY A 336 24.41 -6.74 -15.08
CA GLY A 336 25.42 -5.82 -15.64
C GLY A 336 26.84 -6.03 -15.09
N ALA A 337 26.99 -6.63 -13.90
CA ALA A 337 28.27 -6.77 -13.21
C ALA A 337 29.23 -7.81 -13.84
N GLY A 338 28.74 -8.70 -14.71
CA GLY A 338 29.54 -9.76 -15.35
C GLY A 338 29.92 -9.51 -16.81
N ALA A 339 29.46 -8.43 -17.43
CA ALA A 339 29.51 -8.24 -18.89
C ALA A 339 30.62 -7.29 -19.38
N SER A 340 31.84 -7.40 -18.84
CA SER A 340 33.02 -6.74 -19.41
C SER A 340 33.56 -7.51 -20.63
N GLY A 341 32.81 -7.53 -21.73
CA GLY A 341 33.10 -8.42 -22.86
C GLY A 341 32.42 -8.10 -24.19
N GLY A 342 32.82 -7.00 -24.84
CA GLY A 342 32.77 -6.87 -26.31
C GLY A 342 31.60 -6.09 -26.95
N GLY A 343 31.96 -5.21 -27.88
CA GLY A 343 31.08 -4.77 -28.98
C GLY A 343 30.17 -3.56 -28.68
N GLY A 344 30.52 -2.39 -29.22
CA GLY A 344 29.76 -1.16 -29.00
C GLY A 344 28.34 -1.18 -29.60
N ARG A 345 27.34 -0.92 -28.74
CA ARG A 345 26.03 -0.33 -29.11
C ARG A 345 25.75 0.82 -28.14
N GLY A 346 25.13 1.89 -28.65
CA GLY A 346 25.15 3.21 -28.00
C GLY A 346 24.43 3.31 -26.65
N ASP A 347 24.77 4.34 -25.87
CA ASP A 347 24.36 4.51 -24.45
C ASP A 347 22.85 4.43 -24.15
N LYS A 348 21.97 4.59 -25.15
CA LYS A 348 20.52 4.43 -24.98
C LYS A 348 20.10 3.02 -24.56
N ASP A 349 20.86 1.98 -24.89
CA ASP A 349 20.52 0.61 -24.48
C ASP A 349 20.96 0.23 -23.06
N LYS A 350 21.75 1.07 -22.40
CA LYS A 350 22.11 0.93 -20.98
C LYS A 350 21.09 1.56 -20.02
N ALA A 351 20.10 2.29 -20.54
CA ALA A 351 19.05 2.87 -19.70
C ALA A 351 18.20 1.75 -19.06
N ALA A 352 17.98 1.84 -17.75
CA ALA A 352 17.11 0.91 -17.03
C ALA A 352 15.67 1.03 -17.56
N LYS A 353 15.07 -0.12 -17.91
CA LYS A 353 13.72 -0.23 -18.50
C LYS A 353 12.78 -0.97 -17.53
N ASN A 354 11.50 -1.05 -17.89
CA ASN A 354 10.53 -1.94 -17.24
C ASN A 354 10.45 -3.33 -17.94
N PRO A 355 10.18 -4.44 -17.22
CA PRO A 355 9.99 -4.52 -15.77
C PRO A 355 11.29 -4.25 -15.00
N VAL A 356 11.17 -3.99 -13.69
CA VAL A 356 12.30 -3.93 -12.75
C VAL A 356 12.67 -5.35 -12.32
N SER A 357 11.67 -6.11 -11.88
CA SER A 357 11.74 -7.54 -11.55
C SER A 357 10.40 -8.21 -11.89
N HIS A 358 10.42 -9.53 -12.11
CA HIS A 358 9.26 -10.32 -12.51
C HIS A 358 9.21 -11.62 -11.71
N TRP A 359 8.22 -11.76 -10.84
CA TRP A 359 8.05 -12.89 -9.94
C TRP A 359 6.94 -13.82 -10.47
N LYS A 360 7.26 -15.09 -10.70
CA LYS A 360 6.24 -16.13 -10.93
C LYS A 360 5.90 -16.78 -9.59
N VAL A 361 4.68 -16.55 -9.11
CA VAL A 361 4.23 -16.88 -7.74
C VAL A 361 3.32 -18.10 -7.70
N SER A 362 2.51 -18.32 -8.74
CA SER A 362 1.68 -19.52 -8.91
C SER A 362 1.50 -19.87 -10.39
N LYS A 363 1.00 -21.08 -10.68
CA LYS A 363 0.41 -21.44 -11.98
C LYS A 363 -1.06 -20.98 -12.12
N ARG A 364 -1.71 -20.60 -11.02
CA ARG A 364 -3.07 -20.04 -10.98
C ARG A 364 -3.01 -18.52 -10.84
N SER A 365 -4.12 -17.84 -11.11
CA SER A 365 -4.28 -16.38 -10.92
C SER A 365 -3.87 -15.94 -9.51
N VAL A 366 -3.04 -14.89 -9.40
CA VAL A 366 -2.90 -14.15 -8.14
C VAL A 366 -4.12 -13.26 -8.03
N VAL A 367 -4.94 -13.44 -6.99
CA VAL A 367 -6.20 -12.72 -6.80
C VAL A 367 -5.95 -11.32 -6.26
N ASP A 368 -5.08 -11.20 -5.26
CA ASP A 368 -4.68 -9.95 -4.63
C ASP A 368 -3.32 -10.09 -3.92
N PHE A 369 -2.67 -8.97 -3.57
CA PHE A 369 -1.45 -8.96 -2.76
C PHE A 369 -1.35 -7.66 -1.92
N VAL A 370 -0.78 -7.73 -0.73
CA VAL A 370 -0.61 -6.54 0.16
C VAL A 370 0.79 -6.51 0.76
N PHE A 371 1.36 -5.31 0.84
CA PHE A 371 2.60 -5.06 1.59
C PHE A 371 2.34 -5.13 3.09
N SER A 372 3.32 -5.65 3.84
CA SER A 372 3.43 -5.37 5.27
C SER A 372 3.72 -3.88 5.50
N PRO A 373 3.35 -3.31 6.66
CA PRO A 373 3.58 -1.89 6.95
C PRO A 373 5.05 -1.46 6.93
N ASP A 374 5.98 -2.39 7.15
CA ASP A 374 7.43 -2.18 7.07
C ASP A 374 8.02 -2.38 5.66
N VAL A 375 7.17 -2.70 4.66
CA VAL A 375 7.54 -2.96 3.25
C VAL A 375 8.46 -4.16 3.04
N LYS A 376 8.88 -4.87 4.11
CA LYS A 376 9.76 -6.04 4.01
C LYS A 376 9.07 -7.23 3.36
N TYR A 377 7.75 -7.38 3.52
CA TYR A 377 6.98 -8.53 3.06
C TYR A 377 5.85 -8.15 2.12
N VAL A 378 5.58 -9.04 1.17
CA VAL A 378 4.34 -9.07 0.37
C VAL A 378 3.58 -10.34 0.72
N ALA A 379 2.34 -10.18 1.17
CA ALA A 379 1.40 -11.29 1.33
C ALA A 379 0.53 -11.37 0.06
N ALA A 380 0.70 -12.42 -0.73
CA ALA A 380 -0.03 -12.67 -1.97
C ALA A 380 -0.99 -13.86 -1.81
N ILE A 381 -2.19 -13.76 -2.39
CA ILE A 381 -3.19 -14.83 -2.42
C ILE A 381 -3.51 -15.24 -3.85
N SER A 382 -3.76 -16.51 -4.08
CA SER A 382 -4.03 -17.06 -5.42
C SER A 382 -5.16 -18.09 -5.45
N GLU A 383 -5.69 -18.32 -6.65
CA GLU A 383 -6.77 -19.30 -6.92
C GLU A 383 -6.38 -20.77 -6.66
N ASP A 384 -5.12 -21.05 -6.31
CA ASP A 384 -4.68 -22.33 -5.75
C ASP A 384 -4.98 -22.48 -4.25
N GLY A 385 -5.68 -21.51 -3.64
CA GLY A 385 -6.06 -21.53 -2.23
C GLY A 385 -4.90 -21.24 -1.26
N CYS A 386 -3.75 -20.77 -1.76
CA CYS A 386 -2.58 -20.49 -0.91
C CYS A 386 -2.40 -18.99 -0.63
N LEU A 387 -2.09 -18.68 0.63
CA LEU A 387 -1.50 -17.40 1.06
C LEU A 387 0.02 -17.56 1.10
N ARG A 388 0.75 -16.79 0.29
CA ARG A 388 2.21 -16.78 0.26
C ARG A 388 2.75 -15.49 0.86
N VAL A 389 3.64 -15.62 1.85
CA VAL A 389 4.41 -14.50 2.41
C VAL A 389 5.78 -14.51 1.73
N ILE A 390 6.06 -13.44 0.99
CA ILE A 390 7.26 -13.25 0.17
C ILE A 390 8.10 -12.16 0.84
N ASP A 391 9.38 -12.42 1.09
CA ASP A 391 10.34 -11.36 1.42
C ASP A 391 10.57 -10.53 0.15
N ALA A 392 10.13 -9.29 0.19
CA ALA A 392 10.10 -8.40 -0.97
C ALA A 392 11.49 -7.85 -1.31
N LEU A 393 12.43 -7.85 -0.35
CA LEU A 393 13.80 -7.37 -0.54
C LEU A 393 14.73 -8.48 -1.04
N ALA A 394 14.54 -9.71 -0.54
CA ALA A 394 15.24 -10.89 -1.03
C ALA A 394 14.61 -11.51 -2.30
N GLU A 395 13.37 -11.12 -2.62
CA GLU A 395 12.53 -11.69 -3.68
C GLU A 395 12.35 -13.22 -3.53
N GLN A 396 12.07 -13.68 -2.30
CA GLN A 396 12.01 -15.10 -1.93
C GLN A 396 10.74 -15.47 -1.16
N LEU A 397 10.25 -16.70 -1.35
CA LEU A 397 9.14 -17.26 -0.58
C LEU A 397 9.61 -17.59 0.84
N VAL A 398 8.85 -17.17 1.85
CA VAL A 398 9.14 -17.44 3.28
C VAL A 398 8.17 -18.48 3.84
N ASP A 399 6.87 -18.19 3.77
CA ASP A 399 5.80 -19.07 4.25
C ASP A 399 4.70 -19.22 3.19
N CYS A 400 4.06 -20.39 3.17
CA CYS A 400 2.92 -20.73 2.33
C CYS A 400 1.85 -21.39 3.21
N TYR A 401 0.69 -20.73 3.37
CA TYR A 401 -0.43 -21.20 4.18
C TYR A 401 -1.57 -21.65 3.27
N ALA A 402 -2.08 -22.87 3.48
CA ALA A 402 -3.24 -23.38 2.76
C ALA A 402 -4.55 -22.87 3.38
N ALA A 403 -5.50 -22.46 2.53
CA ALA A 403 -6.90 -22.28 2.91
C ALA A 403 -7.51 -23.63 3.35
N TYR A 404 -8.56 -23.55 4.17
CA TYR A 404 -9.31 -24.75 4.58
C TYR A 404 -10.06 -25.38 3.39
N PHE A 405 -10.63 -24.55 2.53
CA PHE A 405 -11.27 -24.96 1.29
C PHE A 405 -11.31 -23.79 0.29
N GLY A 406 -11.20 -24.10 -1.00
CA GLY A 406 -11.39 -23.14 -2.09
C GLY A 406 -10.30 -22.05 -2.20
N SER A 407 -10.57 -21.05 -3.03
CA SER A 407 -9.70 -19.90 -3.26
C SER A 407 -9.76 -18.90 -2.10
N LEU A 408 -8.64 -18.20 -1.86
CA LEU A 408 -8.59 -16.99 -1.06
C LEU A 408 -8.90 -15.78 -1.96
N THR A 409 -9.80 -14.90 -1.51
CA THR A 409 -10.42 -13.85 -2.33
C THR A 409 -10.01 -12.43 -1.97
N CYS A 410 -9.58 -12.21 -0.72
CA CYS A 410 -9.14 -10.91 -0.21
C CYS A 410 -8.14 -11.08 0.94
N VAL A 411 -7.24 -10.10 1.12
CA VAL A 411 -6.16 -10.14 2.11
C VAL A 411 -5.85 -8.73 2.64
N ALA A 412 -5.50 -8.62 3.92
CA ALA A 412 -5.00 -7.38 4.53
C ALA A 412 -3.98 -7.66 5.65
N TRP A 413 -3.00 -6.78 5.84
CA TRP A 413 -2.12 -6.77 7.02
C TRP A 413 -2.71 -5.90 8.13
N SER A 414 -2.43 -6.24 9.38
CA SER A 414 -2.68 -5.32 10.51
C SER A 414 -1.72 -4.13 10.46
N PRO A 415 -2.09 -2.94 10.99
CA PRO A 415 -1.28 -1.72 10.87
C PRO A 415 0.09 -1.78 11.53
N ASP A 416 0.26 -2.72 12.47
CA ASP A 416 1.50 -3.02 13.20
C ASP A 416 2.28 -4.22 12.62
N GLY A 417 1.83 -4.79 11.50
CA GLY A 417 2.42 -5.98 10.86
C GLY A 417 2.26 -7.29 11.64
N ARG A 418 1.57 -7.31 12.79
CA ARG A 418 1.50 -8.50 13.66
C ARG A 418 0.62 -9.64 13.13
N PHE A 419 -0.34 -9.32 12.26
CA PHE A 419 -1.31 -10.26 11.72
C PHE A 419 -1.57 -10.04 10.24
N ILE A 420 -1.92 -11.13 9.55
CA ILE A 420 -2.52 -11.12 8.22
C ILE A 420 -3.94 -11.65 8.38
N ILE A 421 -4.92 -11.03 7.72
CA ILE A 421 -6.26 -11.59 7.58
C ILE A 421 -6.52 -11.95 6.12
N THR A 422 -7.15 -13.09 5.87
CA THR A 422 -7.65 -13.47 4.54
C THR A 422 -9.11 -13.86 4.61
N GLY A 423 -9.84 -13.63 3.53
CA GLY A 423 -11.17 -14.16 3.28
C GLY A 423 -11.12 -15.15 2.12
N GLY A 424 -12.04 -16.11 2.10
CA GLY A 424 -12.06 -17.15 1.07
C GLY A 424 -13.45 -17.56 0.61
N GLN A 425 -13.45 -18.61 -0.21
CA GLN A 425 -14.63 -19.33 -0.68
C GLN A 425 -15.16 -20.37 0.34
N ASP A 426 -14.60 -20.39 1.55
CA ASP A 426 -15.04 -21.20 2.70
C ASP A 426 -15.96 -20.42 3.66
N ASP A 427 -16.42 -19.22 3.25
CA ASP A 427 -17.21 -18.26 4.02
C ASP A 427 -16.54 -17.76 5.33
N MET A 428 -15.23 -17.97 5.50
CA MET A 428 -14.51 -17.60 6.72
C MET A 428 -13.51 -16.47 6.50
N VAL A 429 -13.31 -15.67 7.55
CA VAL A 429 -12.06 -14.90 7.70
C VAL A 429 -11.08 -15.77 8.47
N ASN A 430 -9.86 -15.92 7.98
CA ASN A 430 -8.75 -16.57 8.66
C ASN A 430 -7.78 -15.49 9.17
N ILE A 431 -7.38 -15.55 10.45
CA ILE A 431 -6.39 -14.66 11.07
C ILE A 431 -5.09 -15.44 11.25
N PHE A 432 -4.03 -15.02 10.59
CA PHE A 432 -2.69 -15.61 10.66
C PHE A 432 -1.77 -14.69 11.46
N SER A 433 -0.84 -15.28 12.20
CA SER A 433 0.35 -14.54 12.66
C SER A 433 1.57 -15.14 11.97
N PRO A 434 2.26 -14.39 11.09
CA PRO A 434 3.46 -14.91 10.43
C PRO A 434 4.62 -15.08 11.43
N TRP A 435 4.58 -14.38 12.57
CA TRP A 435 5.57 -14.49 13.65
C TRP A 435 5.41 -15.79 14.46
N GLU A 436 4.17 -16.22 14.72
CA GLU A 436 3.87 -17.54 15.32
C GLU A 436 3.75 -18.67 14.29
N GLN A 437 3.84 -18.34 12.98
CA GLN A 437 3.77 -19.27 11.86
C GLN A 437 2.53 -20.19 11.88
N ARG A 438 1.36 -19.62 12.19
CA ARG A 438 0.11 -20.39 12.29
C ARG A 438 -1.15 -19.56 12.06
N VAL A 439 -2.26 -20.26 11.78
CA VAL A 439 -3.61 -19.71 11.91
C VAL A 439 -3.94 -19.56 13.39
N ILE A 440 -4.24 -18.34 13.80
CA ILE A 440 -4.51 -17.95 15.19
C ILE A 440 -6.00 -18.08 15.50
N ALA A 441 -6.84 -17.62 14.57
CA ALA A 441 -8.29 -17.65 14.71
C ALA A 441 -8.99 -17.76 13.35
N ARG A 442 -10.25 -18.20 13.38
CA ARG A 442 -11.20 -18.08 12.27
C ARG A 442 -12.41 -17.27 12.72
N CYS A 443 -13.05 -16.58 11.80
CA CYS A 443 -14.20 -15.73 12.07
C CYS A 443 -15.38 -16.24 11.24
N GLN A 444 -16.46 -16.64 11.91
CA GLN A 444 -17.63 -17.27 11.29
C GLN A 444 -18.83 -16.31 11.39
N GLY A 445 -19.49 -16.02 10.25
CA GLY A 445 -20.62 -15.09 10.20
C GLY A 445 -21.11 -14.75 8.80
N HIS A 446 -20.21 -14.78 7.79
CA HIS A 446 -20.64 -14.81 6.40
C HIS A 446 -21.32 -16.15 6.06
N SER A 447 -22.12 -16.13 5.00
CA SER A 447 -22.84 -17.29 4.44
C SER A 447 -22.77 -17.30 2.90
N SER A 448 -21.71 -16.69 2.37
CA SER A 448 -21.24 -16.76 1.00
C SER A 448 -19.82 -16.19 0.95
N PHE A 449 -19.19 -16.24 -0.22
CA PHE A 449 -17.78 -15.92 -0.40
C PHE A 449 -17.45 -14.50 0.05
N LEU A 450 -16.31 -14.33 0.71
CA LEU A 450 -15.82 -13.00 1.06
C LEU A 450 -15.28 -12.29 -0.16
N SER A 451 -15.37 -10.96 -0.19
CA SER A 451 -14.99 -10.12 -1.33
C SER A 451 -14.10 -8.93 -0.94
N GLY A 452 -14.11 -8.52 0.33
CA GLY A 452 -13.27 -7.44 0.84
C GLY A 452 -13.02 -7.52 2.34
N LEU A 453 -11.82 -7.10 2.75
CA LEU A 453 -11.35 -7.01 4.13
C LEU A 453 -10.58 -5.70 4.33
N ALA A 454 -10.74 -5.07 5.49
CA ALA A 454 -9.92 -3.93 5.90
C ALA A 454 -9.81 -3.87 7.43
N PHE A 455 -8.60 -3.61 7.95
CA PHE A 455 -8.43 -3.20 9.35
C PHE A 455 -8.95 -1.78 9.57
N ASP A 456 -9.35 -1.48 10.80
CA ASP A 456 -9.68 -0.13 11.24
C ASP A 456 -8.50 0.44 12.04
N ASP A 457 -7.62 1.17 11.36
CA ASP A 457 -6.36 1.70 11.92
C ASP A 457 -6.59 2.53 13.19
N LEU A 458 -7.69 3.30 13.25
CA LEU A 458 -8.07 4.11 14.43
C LEU A 458 -8.44 3.27 15.66
N ARG A 459 -8.60 1.96 15.51
CA ARG A 459 -9.08 1.02 16.52
C ARG A 459 -8.14 -0.18 16.70
N CYS A 460 -6.91 -0.06 16.22
CA CYS A 460 -5.84 -1.04 16.43
C CYS A 460 -4.77 -0.41 17.35
N ASP A 461 -4.60 -0.96 18.56
CA ASP A 461 -3.65 -0.44 19.57
C ASP A 461 -2.48 -1.41 19.85
N GLY A 462 -2.32 -2.46 19.02
CA GLY A 462 -1.34 -3.53 19.20
C GLY A 462 -1.76 -4.63 20.20
N ARG A 463 -2.86 -4.42 20.93
CA ARG A 463 -3.43 -5.37 21.91
C ARG A 463 -4.85 -5.80 21.52
N ALA A 464 -5.67 -4.87 21.08
CA ALA A 464 -6.99 -5.04 20.50
C ALA A 464 -6.95 -4.55 19.04
N TYR A 465 -7.68 -5.25 18.19
CA TYR A 465 -7.77 -4.98 16.77
C TYR A 465 -9.24 -5.00 16.36
N ARG A 466 -9.62 -4.06 15.50
CA ARG A 466 -10.87 -4.09 14.78
C ARG A 466 -10.62 -4.20 13.30
N PHE A 467 -11.41 -5.01 12.63
CA PHE A 467 -11.45 -5.06 11.17
C PHE A 467 -12.90 -5.30 10.72
N GLY A 468 -13.16 -5.03 9.45
CA GLY A 468 -14.42 -5.28 8.80
C GLY A 468 -14.27 -6.21 7.62
N SER A 469 -15.32 -6.98 7.33
CA SER A 469 -15.42 -7.84 6.15
C SER A 469 -16.73 -7.58 5.40
N VAL A 470 -16.68 -7.81 4.09
CA VAL A 470 -17.83 -7.84 3.19
C VAL A 470 -17.75 -9.06 2.27
N GLY A 471 -18.91 -9.55 1.82
CA GLY A 471 -19.02 -10.73 0.97
C GLY A 471 -20.24 -10.71 0.04
N GLU A 472 -20.36 -11.76 -0.76
CA GLU A 472 -21.46 -11.97 -1.72
C GLU A 472 -22.81 -12.25 -1.05
N ASP A 473 -22.83 -12.46 0.27
CA ASP A 473 -24.03 -12.51 1.10
C ASP A 473 -24.57 -11.12 1.47
N ASN A 474 -23.97 -10.05 0.95
CA ASN A 474 -24.29 -8.64 1.18
C ASN A 474 -24.27 -8.22 2.66
N LYS A 475 -23.53 -8.93 3.51
CA LYS A 475 -23.29 -8.51 4.89
C LYS A 475 -22.07 -7.60 4.97
N LEU A 476 -22.21 -6.54 5.75
CA LEU A 476 -21.09 -5.87 6.41
C LEU A 476 -20.95 -6.49 7.81
N ILE A 477 -19.79 -7.05 8.13
CA ILE A 477 -19.50 -7.61 9.44
C ILE A 477 -18.31 -6.88 10.06
N LEU A 478 -18.43 -6.49 11.34
CA LEU A 478 -17.31 -5.95 12.12
C LEU A 478 -16.86 -7.00 13.14
N TRP A 479 -15.55 -7.07 13.34
CA TRP A 479 -14.90 -8.07 14.19
C TRP A 479 -13.91 -7.40 15.13
N ASP A 480 -13.91 -7.84 16.39
CA ASP A 480 -12.91 -7.47 17.38
C ASP A 480 -12.17 -8.70 17.86
N PHE A 481 -10.86 -8.57 18.04
CA PHE A 481 -10.10 -9.56 18.80
C PHE A 481 -9.00 -8.90 19.63
N SER A 482 -8.59 -9.58 20.70
CA SER A 482 -7.39 -9.20 21.45
C SER A 482 -6.32 -10.28 21.30
N SER A 483 -5.11 -9.86 20.93
CA SER A 483 -3.95 -10.74 20.72
C SER A 483 -3.68 -11.61 21.96
N GLY A 484 -3.70 -11.02 23.16
CA GLY A 484 -3.47 -11.73 24.43
C GLY A 484 -4.51 -12.79 24.80
N ILE A 485 -5.70 -12.80 24.17
CA ILE A 485 -6.71 -13.86 24.36
C ILE A 485 -6.45 -15.00 23.37
N LEU A 486 -6.20 -14.69 22.11
CA LEU A 486 -6.09 -15.69 21.05
C LEU A 486 -4.80 -16.53 21.12
N HIS A 487 -3.72 -16.03 21.74
CA HIS A 487 -2.45 -16.77 21.81
C HIS A 487 -2.49 -17.98 22.76
N ARG A 488 -3.52 -18.11 23.62
CA ARG A 488 -3.70 -19.27 24.51
C ARG A 488 -4.16 -20.48 23.69
N PRO A 489 -3.35 -21.56 23.56
CA PRO A 489 -3.81 -22.76 22.89
C PRO A 489 -5.02 -23.35 23.62
N LYS A 490 -5.97 -23.90 22.87
CA LYS A 490 -7.00 -24.79 23.42
C LYS A 490 -6.35 -26.13 23.83
N LEU A 491 -5.64 -26.14 24.95
CA LEU A 491 -5.24 -27.39 25.58
C LEU A 491 -6.51 -28.13 26.00
N HIS A 492 -6.66 -29.37 25.56
CA HIS A 492 -7.73 -30.26 26.01
C HIS A 492 -7.48 -30.66 27.46
N SER A 493 -7.87 -29.80 28.41
CA SER A 493 -7.87 -30.12 29.83
C SER A 493 -9.21 -30.78 30.19
N HIS A 494 -9.21 -32.11 30.15
CA HIS A 494 -10.13 -32.85 31.00
C HIS A 494 -9.62 -32.80 32.45
N HIS A 495 -10.56 -32.52 33.36
CA HIS A 495 -10.50 -32.59 34.83
C HIS A 495 -10.13 -31.34 35.67
N HIS A 496 -11.08 -31.07 36.58
CA HIS A 496 -11.05 -30.28 37.82
C HIS A 496 -10.93 -28.75 37.78
N ARG A 497 -12.12 -28.15 37.64
CA ARG A 497 -12.57 -26.94 38.33
C ARG A 497 -12.03 -26.85 39.77
N LEU A 498 -11.14 -25.88 40.02
CA LEU A 498 -11.09 -25.14 41.28
C LEU A 498 -11.02 -23.64 40.97
N SER A 499 -11.80 -22.86 41.69
CA SER A 499 -11.75 -21.40 41.65
C SER A 499 -10.75 -20.92 42.70
N MET A 500 -9.81 -20.07 42.29
CA MET A 500 -9.39 -18.90 43.07
C MET A 500 -8.87 -17.81 42.14
N ALA A 501 -9.05 -16.56 42.54
CA ALA A 501 -8.51 -15.40 41.84
C ALA A 501 -7.05 -15.16 42.24
N SER A 502 -6.19 -14.87 41.27
CA SER A 502 -4.92 -14.17 41.52
C SER A 502 -4.42 -13.48 40.26
N THR A 503 -4.16 -12.18 40.35
CA THR A 503 -3.49 -11.38 39.33
C THR A 503 -2.06 -11.86 39.12
N LEU A 504 -1.73 -12.32 37.91
CA LEU A 504 -0.35 -12.42 37.44
C LEU A 504 -0.15 -11.50 36.24
N SER A 505 0.26 -10.29 36.56
CA SER A 505 0.91 -9.35 35.63
C SER A 505 2.44 -9.52 35.72
N LEU A 506 3.16 -8.88 34.80
CA LEU A 506 4.63 -8.90 34.65
C LEU A 506 5.21 -10.23 34.11
N ALA A 507 6.33 -10.20 33.37
CA ALA A 507 6.93 -9.10 32.60
C ALA A 507 7.94 -9.69 31.61
N ALA A 508 8.31 -8.91 30.59
CA ALA A 508 9.52 -9.17 29.84
C ALA A 508 10.74 -9.26 30.76
N ARG A 509 11.67 -10.18 30.47
CA ARG A 509 13.03 -10.12 31.03
C ARG A 509 13.73 -8.86 30.52
N ARG A 510 13.65 -7.76 31.28
CA ARG A 510 14.60 -6.64 31.20
C ARG A 510 15.51 -6.67 32.43
N ARG A 511 16.71 -7.23 32.24
CA ARG A 511 17.95 -6.58 32.65
C ARG A 511 18.72 -6.33 31.35
N GLY A 512 19.27 -5.16 31.07
CA GLY A 512 19.33 -3.97 31.91
C GLY A 512 20.65 -3.26 31.65
N ASP A 513 20.73 -2.56 30.52
CA ASP A 513 21.70 -1.49 30.30
C ASP A 513 21.05 -0.41 29.42
N THR A 514 21.69 0.76 29.37
CA THR A 514 20.98 2.05 29.34
C THR A 514 20.70 2.66 27.95
N LEU A 515 19.56 3.37 27.88
CA LEU A 515 19.31 4.55 27.03
C LEU A 515 19.42 4.40 25.49
N THR A 516 18.47 3.69 24.87
CA THR A 516 17.72 4.21 23.70
C THR A 516 16.32 3.58 23.66
N ALA A 517 15.30 4.38 23.37
CA ALA A 517 13.94 3.90 23.16
C ALA A 517 13.67 3.82 21.65
N ASP A 518 14.11 2.73 21.02
CA ASP A 518 13.85 2.49 19.60
C ASP A 518 12.68 1.51 19.38
N ARG A 519 11.98 1.68 18.25
CA ARG A 519 10.75 0.95 17.90
C ARG A 519 11.08 -0.53 17.73
N SER A 520 10.46 -1.39 18.56
CA SER A 520 10.70 -2.83 18.52
C SER A 520 10.12 -3.49 17.26
N THR A 521 10.88 -3.47 16.18
CA THR A 521 10.65 -4.25 14.97
C THR A 521 10.77 -5.74 15.30
N LEU A 522 9.63 -6.44 15.32
CA LEU A 522 9.65 -7.89 15.27
C LEU A 522 10.21 -8.28 13.90
N HIS A 523 11.28 -9.07 13.90
CA HIS A 523 11.99 -9.41 12.67
C HIS A 523 11.82 -10.91 12.37
N LEU A 524 11.17 -11.20 11.24
CA LEU A 524 11.09 -12.53 10.67
C LEU A 524 12.52 -12.86 10.22
N GLN A 525 13.04 -13.99 10.69
CA GLN A 525 14.44 -14.37 10.49
C GLN A 525 14.80 -14.26 9.00
N PRO A 526 15.78 -13.41 8.63
CA PRO A 526 16.15 -13.23 7.24
C PRO A 526 16.88 -14.49 6.77
N LEU A 527 16.69 -14.88 5.51
CA LEU A 527 17.46 -15.97 4.94
C LEU A 527 18.93 -15.52 4.82
N GLY A 528 19.81 -16.20 5.56
CA GLY A 528 21.23 -16.21 5.25
C GLY A 528 21.51 -16.98 3.96
N ALA A 529 22.77 -17.00 3.52
CA ALA A 529 23.17 -17.67 2.28
C ALA A 529 22.89 -19.19 2.23
N GLU A 530 22.63 -19.82 3.39
CA GLU A 530 22.00 -21.15 3.52
C GLU A 530 20.81 -21.07 4.49
N GLY A 531 19.78 -20.31 4.11
CA GLY A 531 18.53 -20.19 4.87
C GLY A 531 17.66 -21.45 4.81
N PRO A 532 16.81 -21.70 5.82
CA PRO A 532 15.88 -22.83 5.79
C PRO A 532 14.85 -22.65 4.67
N LEU A 533 14.48 -23.78 4.04
CA LEU A 533 13.51 -23.86 2.94
C LEU A 533 12.18 -23.16 3.27
N PRO A 534 11.44 -22.66 2.25
CA PRO A 534 10.10 -22.11 2.42
C PRO A 534 9.19 -23.10 3.15
N ARG A 535 8.35 -22.59 4.05
CA ARG A 535 7.57 -23.43 4.99
C ARG A 535 6.13 -23.56 4.52
N TYR A 536 5.59 -24.78 4.60
CA TYR A 536 4.19 -25.04 4.30
C TYR A 536 3.39 -25.26 5.58
N HIS A 537 2.30 -24.53 5.68
CA HIS A 537 1.37 -24.58 6.79
C HIS A 537 0.04 -25.12 6.28
N PRO A 538 -0.25 -26.42 6.49
CA PRO A 538 -1.54 -26.98 6.09
C PRO A 538 -2.67 -26.32 6.91
N ALA A 539 -3.88 -26.30 6.36
CA ALA A 539 -5.02 -25.73 7.06
C ALA A 539 -5.32 -26.54 8.35
N PRO A 540 -5.19 -25.95 9.55
CA PRO A 540 -5.46 -26.65 10.81
C PRO A 540 -6.95 -26.96 10.95
N SER A 541 -7.30 -27.98 11.75
CA SER A 541 -8.70 -28.39 11.91
C SER A 541 -9.54 -27.29 12.58
N ARG A 542 -10.88 -27.40 12.48
CA ARG A 542 -11.79 -26.44 13.12
C ARG A 542 -11.64 -26.41 14.64
N ASN A 543 -11.18 -27.51 15.25
CA ASN A 543 -11.10 -27.65 16.71
C ASN A 543 -9.84 -27.01 17.30
N GLU A 544 -8.72 -27.03 16.55
CA GLU A 544 -7.42 -26.47 16.95
C GLU A 544 -7.43 -24.94 17.07
N VAL A 545 -8.23 -24.27 16.24
CA VAL A 545 -8.18 -22.82 16.06
C VAL A 545 -9.23 -22.10 16.91
N ALA A 546 -8.94 -20.88 17.39
CA ALA A 546 -9.93 -20.05 18.07
C ALA A 546 -11.03 -19.57 17.10
N ILE A 547 -12.25 -19.33 17.60
CA ILE A 547 -13.33 -18.75 16.78
C ILE A 547 -13.64 -17.35 17.33
N VAL A 548 -13.46 -16.33 16.50
CA VAL A 548 -13.88 -14.96 16.77
C VAL A 548 -15.34 -14.81 16.33
N GLN A 549 -16.15 -14.22 17.19
CA GLN A 549 -17.56 -13.93 16.92
C GLN A 549 -17.72 -12.53 16.31
N PRO A 550 -18.73 -12.31 15.46
CA PRO A 550 -18.99 -10.98 14.92
C PRO A 550 -19.48 -10.04 16.02
N VAL A 551 -19.02 -8.80 15.96
CA VAL A 551 -19.39 -7.71 16.87
C VAL A 551 -20.59 -6.95 16.34
N LEU A 552 -20.67 -6.84 15.02
CA LEU A 552 -21.82 -6.36 14.27
C LEU A 552 -22.00 -7.27 13.06
N VAL A 553 -23.25 -7.64 12.77
CA VAL A 553 -23.65 -8.12 11.44
C VAL A 553 -24.71 -7.16 10.93
N LYS A 554 -24.48 -6.52 9.79
CA LYS A 554 -25.45 -5.65 9.12
C LYS A 554 -25.69 -6.15 7.71
N GLN A 555 -26.92 -6.53 7.41
CA GLN A 555 -27.35 -6.78 6.04
C GLN A 555 -27.46 -5.45 5.28
N LEU A 556 -26.84 -5.37 4.11
CA LEU A 556 -26.98 -4.24 3.18
C LEU A 556 -27.78 -4.70 1.95
N GLU A 557 -28.61 -3.82 1.39
CA GLU A 557 -29.43 -4.17 0.23
C GLU A 557 -28.75 -3.87 -1.11
N ASN A 558 -29.21 -4.59 -2.14
CA ASN A 558 -29.21 -4.20 -3.56
C ASN A 558 -27.85 -4.12 -4.29
N ASP A 559 -26.94 -5.08 -4.03
CA ASP A 559 -25.93 -5.70 -4.96
C ASP A 559 -24.76 -6.32 -4.16
N ILE A 560 -24.01 -7.24 -4.78
CA ILE A 560 -22.80 -7.86 -4.22
C ILE A 560 -21.83 -6.78 -3.71
N LEU A 561 -21.51 -6.80 -2.42
CA LEU A 561 -20.45 -5.96 -1.86
C LEU A 561 -19.09 -6.45 -2.39
N THR A 562 -18.18 -5.54 -2.74
CA THR A 562 -16.85 -5.87 -3.31
C THR A 562 -15.69 -5.09 -2.71
N ALA A 563 -15.98 -4.07 -1.90
CA ALA A 563 -14.96 -3.25 -1.27
C ALA A 563 -15.41 -2.72 0.09
N ILE A 564 -14.47 -2.66 1.03
CA ILE A 564 -14.60 -2.04 2.34
C ILE A 564 -13.32 -1.25 2.64
N THR A 565 -13.43 -0.05 3.22
CA THR A 565 -12.25 0.76 3.57
C THR A 565 -12.54 1.64 4.77
N PHE A 566 -11.67 1.61 5.77
CA PHE A 566 -11.75 2.48 6.95
C PHE A 566 -10.96 3.77 6.71
N LEU A 567 -11.61 4.92 6.88
CA LEU A 567 -11.01 6.26 6.83
C LEU A 567 -11.19 6.96 8.18
N PRO A 568 -10.46 8.03 8.52
CA PRO A 568 -10.58 8.66 9.83
C PRO A 568 -11.99 9.16 10.17
N ARG A 569 -12.76 9.60 9.17
CA ARG A 569 -14.14 10.13 9.34
C ARG A 569 -15.24 9.19 8.88
N TRP A 570 -14.92 8.22 8.02
CA TRP A 570 -15.92 7.36 7.35
C TRP A 570 -15.50 5.89 7.35
N LEU A 571 -16.47 5.01 7.26
CA LEU A 571 -16.33 3.69 6.65
C LEU A 571 -16.86 3.79 5.22
N LEU A 572 -16.15 3.19 4.25
CA LEU A 572 -16.60 3.06 2.87
C LEU A 572 -17.06 1.63 2.61
N THR A 573 -18.14 1.49 1.83
CA THR A 573 -18.55 0.21 1.23
C THR A 573 -18.87 0.40 -0.24
N GLY A 574 -18.31 -0.45 -1.11
CA GLY A 574 -18.59 -0.46 -2.55
C GLY A 574 -19.25 -1.76 -2.99
N THR A 575 -20.19 -1.68 -3.94
CA THR A 575 -20.81 -2.86 -4.61
C THR A 575 -20.20 -3.13 -5.98
N ARG A 576 -20.48 -4.32 -6.55
CA ARG A 576 -20.01 -4.77 -7.87
C ARG A 576 -20.43 -3.85 -9.01
N VAL A 577 -21.64 -3.26 -8.97
CA VAL A 577 -22.08 -2.26 -9.95
C VAL A 577 -21.40 -0.89 -9.79
N GLY A 578 -20.75 -0.66 -8.64
CA GLY A 578 -20.07 0.60 -8.31
C GLY A 578 -20.93 1.60 -7.55
N HIS A 579 -21.96 1.13 -6.82
CA HIS A 579 -22.57 1.95 -5.77
C HIS A 579 -21.59 2.07 -4.60
N VAL A 580 -21.22 3.30 -4.20
CA VAL A 580 -20.29 3.54 -3.09
C VAL A 580 -20.99 4.38 -2.01
N LYS A 581 -21.18 3.78 -0.82
CA LYS A 581 -21.76 4.43 0.35
C LYS A 581 -20.66 4.90 1.31
N LEU A 582 -20.75 6.15 1.77
CA LEU A 582 -19.91 6.72 2.83
C LEU A 582 -20.70 6.72 4.13
N TRP A 583 -20.27 5.92 5.09
CA TRP A 583 -20.85 5.82 6.43
C TRP A 583 -20.05 6.70 7.38
N ILE A 584 -20.57 7.85 7.82
CA ILE A 584 -19.90 8.65 8.84
C ILE A 584 -19.79 7.84 10.13
N ARG A 585 -18.61 7.88 10.74
CA ARG A 585 -18.35 7.23 12.03
C ARG A 585 -19.04 8.00 13.16
N PRO A 586 -19.46 7.33 14.24
CA PRO A 586 -19.73 8.03 15.49
C PRO A 586 -18.44 8.72 15.94
N LEU A 587 -18.51 10.04 16.14
CA LEU A 587 -17.40 10.78 16.75
C LEU A 587 -17.18 10.26 18.18
N PRO A 588 -15.93 10.24 18.68
CA PRO A 588 -15.69 10.00 20.10
C PRO A 588 -16.57 10.96 20.91
N ALA A 589 -17.33 10.44 21.86
CA ALA A 589 -18.10 11.29 22.76
C ALA A 589 -17.09 12.20 23.47
N THR A 590 -17.12 13.50 23.14
CA THR A 590 -16.38 14.50 23.90
C THR A 590 -16.82 14.33 25.34
N SER A 591 -15.89 14.02 26.25
CA SER A 591 -16.28 13.87 27.64
C SER A 591 -16.91 15.19 28.06
N ARG A 592 -18.22 15.19 28.34
CA ARG A 592 -18.87 16.31 28.98
C ARG A 592 -18.16 16.46 30.32
N LYS A 593 -17.18 17.36 30.39
CA LYS A 593 -16.62 17.81 31.65
C LYS A 593 -17.81 18.41 32.39
N ASN A 594 -18.36 17.63 33.33
CA ASN A 594 -19.44 18.10 34.18
C ASN A 594 -18.98 19.42 34.80
N GLY A 595 -19.76 20.46 34.56
CA GLY A 595 -19.41 21.82 34.94
C GLY A 595 -19.49 22.03 36.44
N HIS A 596 -18.48 21.55 37.17
CA HIS A 596 -18.09 22.20 38.42
C HIS A 596 -17.10 23.30 38.08
N ALA A 597 -17.60 24.54 38.16
CA ALA A 597 -16.78 25.72 38.01
C ALA A 597 -15.74 25.78 39.13
N SER A 598 -14.46 25.68 38.76
CA SER A 598 -13.37 26.28 39.53
C SER A 598 -12.61 27.22 38.62
N ARG A 599 -12.47 28.48 39.05
CA ARG A 599 -11.78 29.53 38.31
C ARG A 599 -10.28 29.48 38.61
N THR A 600 -9.46 29.16 37.63
CA THR A 600 -8.09 29.69 37.49
C THR A 600 -7.76 29.82 36.01
N ALA A 601 -7.09 30.92 35.64
CA ALA A 601 -6.77 31.27 34.26
C ALA A 601 -5.39 30.72 33.84
N THR A 602 -5.06 30.89 32.55
CA THR A 602 -3.78 30.56 31.86
C THR A 602 -3.44 29.05 31.84
N ASP A 603 -2.90 28.47 30.77
CA ASP A 603 -2.41 29.06 29.50
C ASP A 603 -2.73 28.15 28.30
N ALA A 604 -2.60 28.67 27.09
CA ALA A 604 -2.76 27.89 25.86
C ALA A 604 -1.41 27.31 25.39
N GLN A 605 -1.38 26.04 25.01
CA GLN A 605 -0.32 25.49 24.16
C GLN A 605 -0.76 24.23 23.41
N ASP A 606 -0.27 24.12 22.18
CA ASP A 606 -0.55 23.05 21.22
C ASP A 606 0.04 21.70 21.65
N ILE A 607 -0.51 20.61 21.11
CA ILE A 607 0.11 19.28 21.17
C ILE A 607 0.18 18.72 19.74
N ASP A 608 1.39 18.68 19.20
CA ASP A 608 1.73 18.07 17.91
C ASP A 608 1.56 16.54 17.91
N TRP A 609 1.28 15.99 16.73
CA TRP A 609 1.29 14.55 16.47
C TRP A 609 2.68 14.11 16.01
N VAL A 610 3.21 13.04 16.61
CA VAL A 610 4.57 12.53 16.32
C VAL A 610 4.55 11.25 15.47
N SER A 611 5.01 11.43 14.22
CA SER A 611 5.78 10.49 13.37
C SER A 611 5.16 9.14 12.98
#